data_AF-A0ABC8U8I3-F1
#
_entry.id   AF-A0ABC8U8I3-F1
#
_cell.length_a   1.000
_cell.length_b   1.000
_cell.length_c   1.000
_cell.angle_alpha   90.00
_cell.angle_beta   90.00
_cell.angle_gamma   90.00
#
_symmetry.space_group_name_H-M   'P 1'
#
loop_
_entity.id
_entity.type
_entity.pdbx_description
1 polymer ?
#
loop_
_entity_poly.entity_id
_entity_poly.type
_entity_poly.pdbx_seq_one_letter_code
_entity_poly.pdbx_strand_id
1 'polypeptide(L)'
;MLSTAKDFRIVQKKVAELIKGKILVGHALRNDLKALLLSHPKKDIRDTSEYQPFLKEGHRRALRHLAAEILGAKIQSGEHCPIEDARAAMLLYQKNRKEWERSIKDFVRLKQKQKKRKQKKKPEEGLNINHAANTS
;
A
#
# COMPACT_ATOMS: atom_id res chain seq x y z
N MET A 1 33.54 -6.14 -16.79
CA MET A 1 33.53 -6.66 -15.40
C MET A 1 32.33 -6.07 -14.67
N LEU A 2 31.32 -6.87 -14.32
CA LEU A 2 30.18 -6.45 -13.48
C LEU A 2 30.06 -7.42 -12.29
N SER A 3 31.16 -7.61 -11.55
CA SER A 3 31.27 -8.65 -10.51
C SER A 3 30.96 -8.17 -9.08
N THR A 4 30.24 -7.06 -8.90
CA THR A 4 29.92 -6.51 -7.56
C THR A 4 28.43 -6.37 -7.27
N ALA A 5 27.56 -6.92 -8.12
CA ALA A 5 26.12 -6.96 -7.83
C ALA A 5 25.83 -8.01 -6.76
N LYS A 6 25.12 -7.61 -5.69
CA LYS A 6 24.64 -8.56 -4.68
C LYS A 6 23.62 -9.51 -5.30
N ASP A 7 23.65 -10.77 -4.90
CA ASP A 7 22.66 -11.76 -5.32
C ASP A 7 21.23 -11.26 -5.02
N PHE A 8 20.34 -11.42 -6.01
CA PHE A 8 18.97 -10.94 -5.93
C PHE A 8 18.23 -11.51 -4.71
N ARG A 9 18.41 -12.79 -4.38
CA ARG A 9 17.76 -13.43 -3.23
C ARG A 9 18.25 -12.83 -1.92
N ILE A 10 19.54 -12.49 -1.84
CA ILE A 10 20.10 -11.82 -0.66
C ILE A 10 19.49 -10.43 -0.49
N VAL A 11 19.38 -9.64 -1.57
CA VAL A 11 18.77 -8.30 -1.52
C VAL A 11 17.28 -8.41 -1.20
N GLN A 12 16.55 -9.30 -1.87
CA GLN A 12 15.13 -9.55 -1.65
C GLN A 12 14.85 -9.91 -0.19
N LYS A 13 15.59 -10.86 0.38
CA LYS A 13 15.44 -11.26 1.79
C LYS A 13 15.69 -10.09 2.74
N LYS A 14 16.76 -9.32 2.51
CA LYS A 14 17.08 -8.14 3.31
C LYS A 14 15.97 -7.09 3.24
N VAL A 15 15.45 -6.79 2.05
CA VAL A 15 14.35 -5.83 1.90
C VAL A 15 13.09 -6.34 2.59
N ALA A 16 12.74 -7.62 2.43
CA ALA A 16 11.59 -8.23 3.06
C ALA A 16 11.65 -8.13 4.60
N GLU A 17 12.81 -8.39 5.18
CA GLU A 17 13.06 -8.24 6.63
C GLU A 17 12.99 -6.77 7.06
N LEU A 18 13.58 -5.85 6.30
CA LEU A 18 13.59 -4.42 6.63
C LEU A 18 12.20 -3.80 6.67
N ILE A 19 11.32 -4.18 5.75
CA ILE A 19 9.96 -3.61 5.65
C ILE A 19 8.94 -4.36 6.54
N LYS A 20 9.30 -5.50 7.12
CA LYS A 20 8.38 -6.33 7.90
C LYS A 20 7.85 -5.57 9.12
N GLY A 21 6.52 -5.47 9.21
CA GLY A 21 5.83 -4.79 10.32
C GLY A 21 6.01 -3.27 10.34
N LYS A 22 6.58 -2.68 9.28
CA LYS A 22 6.78 -1.24 9.16
C LYS A 22 5.77 -0.62 8.20
N ILE A 23 5.65 0.70 8.25
CA ILE A 23 4.93 1.48 7.25
C ILE A 23 5.88 1.73 6.08
N LEU A 24 5.49 1.31 4.88
CA LEU A 24 6.25 1.56 3.66
C LEU A 24 5.73 2.81 2.96
N VAL A 25 6.60 3.82 2.83
CA VAL A 25 6.32 5.10 2.17
C VAL A 25 7.08 5.17 0.86
N GLY A 26 6.46 5.65 -0.21
CA GLY A 26 7.13 5.82 -1.49
C GLY A 26 6.23 6.37 -2.59
N HIS A 27 6.67 6.25 -3.83
CA HIS A 27 5.94 6.68 -5.01
C HIS A 27 5.84 5.53 -6.01
N ALA A 28 4.62 5.14 -6.37
CA ALA A 28 4.34 4.01 -7.26
C ALA A 28 4.98 2.68 -6.78
N LEU A 29 4.89 2.42 -5.47
CA LEU A 29 5.51 1.30 -4.74
C LEU A 29 5.16 -0.09 -5.33
N ARG A 30 4.05 -0.18 -6.07
CA ARG A 30 3.66 -1.40 -6.77
C ARG A 30 4.73 -1.87 -7.76
N ASN A 31 5.42 -0.94 -8.41
CA ASN A 31 6.48 -1.26 -9.37
C ASN A 31 7.67 -1.90 -8.66
N ASP A 32 8.16 -1.29 -7.58
CA ASP A 32 9.29 -1.77 -6.80
C ASP A 32 9.00 -3.12 -6.14
N LEU A 33 7.83 -3.25 -5.50
CA LEU A 33 7.41 -4.50 -4.87
C LEU A 33 7.27 -5.63 -5.89
N LYS A 34 6.75 -5.34 -7.09
CA LYS A 34 6.66 -6.31 -8.18
C LYS A 34 8.04 -6.75 -8.66
N ALA A 35 8.97 -5.80 -8.85
CA ALA A 35 10.35 -6.11 -9.25
C ALA A 35 11.07 -6.98 -8.21
N LEU A 36 10.78 -6.76 -6.92
CA LEU A 36 11.33 -7.55 -5.82
C LEU A 36 10.53 -8.84 -5.53
N LEU A 37 9.42 -9.10 -6.22
CA LEU A 37 8.50 -10.22 -5.93
C LEU A 37 8.03 -10.23 -4.46
N LEU A 38 7.82 -9.05 -3.89
CA LEU A 38 7.37 -8.85 -2.51
C LEU A 38 5.94 -8.32 -2.48
N SER A 39 5.28 -8.50 -1.34
CA SER A 39 4.00 -7.87 -1.04
C SER A 39 4.07 -7.21 0.33
N HIS A 40 3.24 -6.18 0.52
CA HIS A 40 3.15 -5.46 1.78
C HIS A 40 1.67 -5.20 2.13
N PRO A 41 1.26 -5.25 3.40
CA PRO A 41 -0.14 -5.06 3.77
C PRO A 41 -0.63 -3.68 3.30
N LYS A 42 -1.80 -3.63 2.64
CA LYS A 42 -2.35 -2.37 2.09
C LYS A 42 -2.54 -1.26 3.13
N LYS A 43 -2.84 -1.63 4.38
CA LYS A 43 -2.95 -0.70 5.52
C LYS A 43 -1.60 -0.10 5.94
N ASP A 44 -0.51 -0.74 5.53
CA ASP A 44 0.87 -0.40 5.87
C ASP A 44 1.58 0.35 4.72
N ILE A 45 0.94 0.49 3.54
CA ILE A 45 1.44 1.23 2.37
C ILE A 45 0.97 2.70 2.39
N ARG A 46 1.90 3.63 2.21
CA ARG A 46 1.70 5.08 2.00
C ARG A 46 2.30 5.45 0.65
N ASP A 47 1.52 5.19 -0.41
CA ASP A 47 1.94 5.49 -1.77
C ASP A 47 1.46 6.89 -2.20
N THR A 48 2.41 7.80 -2.42
CA THR A 48 2.15 9.17 -2.87
C THR A 48 1.51 9.25 -4.26
N SER A 49 1.62 8.21 -5.08
CA SER A 49 0.94 8.14 -6.38
C SER A 49 -0.53 7.70 -6.28
N GLU A 50 -0.96 7.17 -5.13
CA GLU A 50 -2.33 6.69 -4.90
C GLU A 50 -3.09 7.52 -3.84
N TYR A 51 -2.43 8.47 -3.19
CA TYR A 51 -3.05 9.33 -2.19
C TYR A 51 -4.02 10.30 -2.84
N GLN A 52 -5.32 10.18 -2.51
CA GLN A 52 -6.41 10.93 -3.15
C GLN A 52 -6.17 12.44 -3.26
N PRO A 53 -5.71 13.15 -2.20
CA PRO A 53 -5.39 14.58 -2.30
C PRO A 53 -4.27 14.94 -3.27
N PHE A 54 -3.44 13.97 -3.69
CA PHE A 54 -2.37 14.19 -4.66
C PHE A 54 -2.78 13.83 -6.09
N LEU A 55 -3.98 13.29 -6.30
CA LEU A 55 -4.49 13.01 -7.64
C LEU A 55 -5.04 14.30 -8.25
N LYS A 56 -4.82 14.50 -9.55
CA LYS A 56 -5.45 15.56 -10.31
C LYS A 56 -6.47 14.93 -11.24
N GLU A 57 -7.74 15.30 -11.11
CA GLU A 57 -8.84 14.74 -11.92
C GLU A 57 -8.91 13.20 -11.85
N GLY A 58 -8.53 12.62 -10.70
CA GLY A 58 -8.45 11.17 -10.52
C GLY A 58 -7.21 10.50 -11.13
N HIS A 59 -6.35 11.26 -11.82
CA HIS A 59 -5.12 10.74 -12.43
C HIS A 59 -3.90 10.92 -11.53
N ARG A 60 -2.98 9.93 -11.61
CA ARG A 60 -1.71 9.93 -10.89
C ARG A 60 -0.79 11.02 -11.44
N ARG A 61 -0.08 11.69 -10.55
CA ARG A 61 0.91 12.74 -10.90
C ARG A 61 2.32 12.20 -10.70
N ALA A 62 3.26 12.68 -11.50
CA ALA A 62 4.68 12.38 -11.31
C ALA A 62 5.19 12.98 -9.99
N LEU A 63 6.11 12.27 -9.32
CA LEU A 63 6.71 12.71 -8.07
C LEU A 63 7.32 14.12 -8.16
N ARG A 64 8.01 14.45 -9.26
CA ARG A 64 8.58 15.79 -9.48
C ARG A 64 7.53 16.91 -9.41
N HIS A 65 6.31 16.68 -9.90
CA HIS A 65 5.26 17.69 -9.87
C HIS A 65 4.71 17.87 -8.46
N LEU A 66 4.56 16.77 -7.72
CA LEU A 66 4.17 16.82 -6.31
C LEU A 66 5.23 17.50 -5.46
N ALA A 67 6.51 17.19 -5.67
CA ALA A 67 7.62 17.82 -4.97
C ALA A 67 7.71 19.32 -5.27
N ALA A 68 7.54 19.73 -6.54
CA ALA A 68 7.55 21.14 -6.91
C ALA A 68 6.38 21.91 -6.28
N GLU A 69 5.16 21.37 -6.35
CA GLU A 69 3.96 22.07 -5.87
C GLU A 69 3.85 22.07 -4.34
N ILE A 70 4.10 20.93 -3.70
CA ILE A 70 3.84 20.74 -2.27
C ILE A 70 5.09 21.06 -1.45
N LEU A 71 6.28 20.71 -1.93
CA LEU A 71 7.53 20.93 -1.18
C LEU A 71 8.29 22.17 -1.67
N GLY A 72 7.92 22.79 -2.80
CA GLY A 72 8.69 23.86 -3.41
C GLY A 72 10.05 23.38 -3.95
N ALA A 73 10.23 22.07 -4.12
CA ALA A 73 11.52 21.45 -4.44
C ALA A 73 11.53 20.93 -5.88
N LYS A 74 12.55 21.33 -6.65
CA LYS A 74 12.77 20.84 -8.01
C LYS A 74 13.70 19.63 -7.97
N ILE A 75 13.11 18.43 -7.99
CA ILE A 75 13.83 17.15 -8.04
C ILE A 75 13.86 16.61 -9.47
N GLN A 76 14.71 15.61 -9.74
CA GLN A 76 14.75 14.92 -11.04
C GLN A 76 15.01 15.87 -12.23
N SER A 77 15.84 16.89 -12.04
CA SER A 77 16.19 17.86 -13.10
C SER A 77 17.21 17.33 -14.11
N GLY A 78 17.79 16.14 -13.85
CA GLY A 78 18.79 15.46 -14.66
C GLY A 78 18.64 13.94 -14.51
N GLU A 79 19.72 13.23 -14.23
CA GLU A 79 19.63 11.79 -13.93
C GLU A 79 18.86 11.55 -12.62
N HIS A 80 17.99 10.54 -12.62
CA HIS A 80 17.16 10.20 -11.47
C HIS A 80 17.99 9.58 -10.35
N CYS A 81 17.88 10.13 -9.14
CA CYS A 81 18.51 9.59 -7.95
C CYS A 81 17.47 8.90 -7.06
N PRO A 82 17.51 7.57 -6.86
CA PRO A 82 16.56 6.86 -6.00
C PRO A 82 16.52 7.37 -4.56
N ILE A 83 17.64 7.92 -4.07
CA ILE A 83 17.74 8.51 -2.73
C ILE A 83 16.96 9.83 -2.67
N GLU A 84 17.06 10.67 -3.70
CA GLU A 84 16.29 11.92 -3.81
C GLU A 84 14.78 11.60 -3.87
N ASP A 85 14.40 10.64 -4.69
CA ASP A 85 13.00 10.23 -4.86
C ASP A 85 12.40 9.68 -3.55
N ALA A 86 13.14 8.82 -2.84
CA ALA A 86 12.72 8.28 -1.55
C ALA A 86 12.55 9.40 -0.50
N ARG A 87 13.46 10.39 -0.50
CA ARG A 87 13.36 11.56 0.39
C ARG A 87 12.16 12.43 0.06
N ALA A 88 11.94 12.73 -1.21
CA ALA A 88 10.79 13.52 -1.65
C ALA A 88 9.46 12.85 -1.28
N ALA A 89 9.32 11.54 -1.55
CA ALA A 89 8.13 10.79 -1.16
C ALA A 89 7.91 10.77 0.37
N MET A 90 8.99 10.63 1.14
CA MET A 90 8.94 10.70 2.60
C MET A 90 8.50 12.08 3.11
N LEU A 91 9.04 13.16 2.53
CA LEU A 91 8.67 14.53 2.91
C LEU A 91 7.21 14.85 2.56
N LEU A 92 6.72 14.39 1.39
CA LEU A 92 5.30 14.48 1.03
C LEU A 92 4.41 13.77 2.05
N TYR A 93 4.78 12.55 2.46
CA TYR A 93 4.06 11.84 3.52
C TYR A 93 4.09 12.60 4.84
N GLN A 94 5.25 13.10 5.27
CA GLN A 94 5.38 13.82 6.54
C GLN A 94 4.53 15.09 6.57
N LYS A 95 4.51 15.87 5.48
CA LYS A 95 3.72 17.10 5.37
C LYS A 95 2.22 16.86 5.46
N ASN A 96 1.76 15.68 5.03
CA ASN A 96 0.34 15.29 5.02
C ASN A 96 0.01 14.18 6.04
N ARG A 97 0.92 13.89 6.99
CA ARG A 97 0.85 12.69 7.84
C ARG A 97 -0.45 12.62 8.64
N LYS A 98 -0.89 13.75 9.19
CA LYS A 98 -2.07 13.80 10.07
C LYS A 98 -3.34 13.42 9.31
N GLU A 99 -3.57 14.05 8.16
CA GLU A 99 -4.72 13.81 7.29
C GLU A 99 -4.66 12.43 6.66
N TRP A 100 -3.47 11.98 6.26
CA TRP A 100 -3.24 10.67 5.68
C TRP A 100 -3.53 9.54 6.68
N GLU A 101 -2.96 9.58 7.89
CA GLU A 101 -3.20 8.54 8.88
C GLU A 101 -4.66 8.51 9.35
N ARG A 102 -5.35 9.67 9.36
CA ARG A 102 -6.79 9.73 9.59
C ARG A 102 -7.57 9.01 8.50
N SER A 103 -7.29 9.29 7.22
CA SER A 103 -8.01 8.66 6.11
C SER A 103 -7.82 7.14 6.07
N ILE A 104 -6.63 6.64 6.41
CA ILE A 104 -6.36 5.20 6.53
C ILE A 104 -7.19 4.58 7.66
N LYS A 105 -7.23 5.20 8.84
CA LYS A 105 -8.05 4.71 9.97
C LYS A 105 -9.53 4.66 9.61
N ASP A 106 -10.03 5.71 8.96
CA ASP A 106 -11.43 5.78 8.54
C ASP A 106 -11.76 4.70 7.51
N PHE A 107 -10.89 4.49 6.51
CA PHE A 107 -11.04 3.42 5.53
C PHE A 107 -11.05 2.01 6.16
N VAL A 108 -10.13 1.74 7.10
CA VAL A 108 -10.07 0.47 7.82
C VAL A 108 -11.35 0.24 8.61
N ARG A 109 -11.83 1.26 9.33
CA ARG A 109 -13.09 1.21 10.09
C ARG A 109 -14.30 0.94 9.19
N LEU A 110 -14.36 1.60 8.02
CA LEU A 110 -15.42 1.39 7.03
C LEU A 110 -15.41 -0.05 6.50
N LYS A 111 -14.24 -0.60 6.14
CA LYS A 111 -14.13 -1.99 5.69
C LYS A 111 -14.56 -3.00 6.75
N GLN A 112 -14.21 -2.76 8.01
CA GLN A 112 -14.65 -3.62 9.12
C GLN A 112 -16.17 -3.59 9.30
N LYS A 113 -16.80 -2.41 9.24
CA LYS A 113 -18.26 -2.27 9.29
C LYS A 113 -18.95 -3.01 8.14
N GLN A 114 -18.44 -2.90 6.92
CA GLN A 114 -18.96 -3.62 5.75
C GLN A 114 -18.84 -5.14 5.91
N LYS A 115 -17.72 -5.65 6.41
CA LYS A 115 -17.53 -7.09 6.68
C LYS A 115 -18.55 -7.62 7.70
N LYS A 116 -18.78 -6.90 8.80
CA LYS A 116 -19.79 -7.26 9.82
C LYS A 116 -21.21 -7.29 9.24
N ARG A 117 -21.56 -6.31 8.40
CA ARG A 117 -22.86 -6.28 7.70
C ARG A 117 -23.06 -7.47 6.75
N LYS A 118 -22.01 -7.87 6.01
CA LYS A 118 -22.06 -9.04 5.11
C LYS A 118 -22.19 -10.35 5.89
N GLN A 119 -21.53 -10.49 7.04
CA GLN A 119 -21.66 -11.68 7.89
C GLN A 119 -23.07 -11.84 8.49
N LYS A 120 -23.71 -10.74 8.93
CA LYS A 120 -25.11 -10.76 9.42
C LYS A 120 -26.16 -11.08 8.34
N LYS A 121 -25.79 -11.03 7.06
CA LYS A 121 -26.70 -11.27 5.92
C LYS A 121 -26.56 -12.66 5.28
N LYS A 122 -25.68 -13.53 5.79
CA LYS A 122 -25.65 -14.93 5.35
C LYS A 122 -26.82 -15.68 6.01
N PRO A 123 -27.78 -16.25 5.25
CA PRO A 123 -28.79 -17.14 5.81
C PRO A 123 -28.12 -18.40 6.37
N GLU A 124 -28.62 -18.93 7.49
CA GLU A 124 -28.28 -20.28 7.95
C GLU A 124 -28.91 -21.29 6.99
N GLU A 125 -28.18 -21.72 5.96
CA GLU A 125 -28.55 -22.88 5.16
C GLU A 125 -28.20 -24.16 5.92
N GLY A 126 -29.22 -24.69 6.61
CA GLY A 126 -29.58 -26.12 6.59
C GLY A 126 -28.72 -27.09 7.39
N LEU A 127 -28.99 -27.24 8.69
CA LEU A 127 -28.93 -28.55 9.35
C LEU A 127 -30.31 -28.88 9.92
N ASN A 128 -31.12 -29.63 9.17
CA ASN A 128 -32.23 -30.37 9.75
C ASN A 128 -32.46 -31.66 8.96
N ILE A 129 -31.70 -32.70 9.32
CA ILE A 129 -32.03 -34.09 9.01
C ILE A 129 -32.25 -34.81 10.34
N ASN A 130 -33.45 -34.64 10.89
CA ASN A 130 -33.95 -35.48 11.97
C ASN A 130 -34.97 -36.48 11.38
N HIS A 131 -34.50 -37.72 11.26
CA HIS A 131 -35.14 -38.97 11.64
C HIS A 131 -36.67 -39.11 11.50
N ALA A 132 -37.10 -40.12 10.73
CA ALA A 132 -38.14 -41.04 11.17
C ALA A 132 -37.96 -42.40 10.48
N ALA A 133 -37.73 -43.42 11.30
CA ALA A 133 -37.79 -44.83 10.93
C ALA A 133 -39.25 -45.32 10.87
N ASN A 134 -39.42 -46.45 10.17
CA ASN A 134 -40.55 -47.40 10.17
C ASN A 134 -41.86 -47.00 9.45
N THR A 135 -42.30 -47.78 8.46
CA THR A 135 -43.16 -48.99 8.63
C THR A 135 -43.56 -49.56 7.28
N SER A 136 -43.28 -50.85 7.04
CA SER A 136 -44.22 -51.90 6.55
C SER A 136 -43.46 -53.22 6.41
#